data_AF-A0A9Q4MGU7-F1
#
_entry.id   AF-A0A9Q4MGU7-F1
#
_cell.length_a   1.000
_cell.length_b   1.000
_cell.length_c   1.000
_cell.angle_alpha   90.00
_cell.angle_beta   90.00
_cell.angle_gamma   90.00
#
_symmetry.space_group_name_H-M   'P 1'
#
loop_
_entity.id
_entity.type
_entity.pdbx_description
1 polymer ?
#
loop_
_entity_poly.entity_id
_entity_poly.type
_entity_poly.pdbx_seq_one_letter_code
_entity_poly.pdbx_strand_id
1 'polypeptide(L)'
;MTNQSLIKRNHFIFNPWISPTKTGKPCRRTRKRIWKRPLRWVSIWEKIKSQYPKLTDEDLQTTHGFIKPCRQPVLCGSHSDVFDKDVPQQWCDALFSLIHATPNIHWLLLTKSSGNAHITDAVCSLPHVDIVRLPPPLPSRSTHNGTRN
;
A
#
# COMPACT_ATOMS: atom_id res chain seq x y z
N MET A 1 -14.85 18.80 -0.24
CA MET A 1 -14.13 18.34 0.97
C MET A 1 -14.07 16.82 0.90
N THR A 2 -12.93 16.26 0.49
CA THR A 2 -12.82 14.82 0.22
C THR A 2 -12.91 14.05 1.53
N ASN A 3 -13.93 13.19 1.63
CA ASN A 3 -14.30 12.48 2.84
C ASN A 3 -13.26 11.37 3.15
N GLN A 4 -12.12 11.77 3.72
CA GLN A 4 -11.05 10.86 4.21
C GLN A 4 -11.49 10.04 5.44
N SER A 5 -12.75 10.17 5.88
CA SER A 5 -13.25 9.60 7.14
C SER A 5 -13.62 8.11 7.07
N LEU A 6 -13.69 7.51 5.89
CA LEU A 6 -14.04 6.08 5.71
C LEU A 6 -12.87 5.13 6.04
N ILE A 7 -11.68 5.66 6.26
CA ILE A 7 -10.48 4.89 6.56
C ILE A 7 -10.24 4.97 8.09
N LYS A 8 -11.10 4.30 8.86
CA LYS A 8 -11.05 4.27 10.34
C LYS A 8 -9.89 3.39 10.82
N ARG A 9 -8.71 4.02 10.96
CA ARG A 9 -7.63 3.84 11.98
C ARG A 9 -7.19 2.42 12.39
N ASN A 10 -6.46 1.70 11.53
CA ASN A 10 -5.47 0.71 12.00
C ASN A 10 -4.37 0.35 10.98
N HIS A 11 -4.03 1.26 10.06
CA HIS A 11 -2.96 1.07 9.08
C HIS A 11 -2.01 2.27 9.09
N PHE A 12 -0.75 2.01 8.79
CA PHE A 12 0.24 3.06 8.59
C PHE A 12 0.13 3.61 7.17
N ILE A 13 0.44 4.88 6.98
CA ILE A 13 0.47 5.50 5.65
C ILE A 13 1.91 5.58 5.17
N PHE A 14 2.16 5.06 3.97
CA PHE A 14 3.43 5.19 3.26
C PHE A 14 3.18 5.78 1.87
N ASN A 15 3.78 6.93 1.56
CA ASN A 15 3.70 7.52 0.23
C ASN A 15 5.12 7.60 -0.36
N PRO A 16 5.45 6.79 -1.39
CA PRO A 16 6.78 6.76 -1.99
C PRO A 16 7.08 8.01 -2.83
N TRP A 17 6.03 8.65 -3.38
CA TRP A 17 6.08 9.93 -4.07
C TRP A 17 4.82 10.75 -3.79
N ILE A 18 4.76 11.93 -4.37
CA ILE A 18 3.57 12.78 -4.46
C ILE A 18 3.22 12.84 -5.94
N SER A 19 2.01 12.42 -6.30
CA SER A 19 1.51 12.48 -7.68
C SER A 19 1.42 13.93 -8.19
N PRO A 20 1.37 14.13 -9.52
CA PRO A 20 1.24 15.45 -10.09
C PRO A 20 -0.02 16.13 -9.57
N THR A 21 0.10 17.40 -9.20
CA THR A 21 -1.09 18.20 -8.91
C THR A 21 -1.77 18.56 -10.22
N LYS A 22 -3.09 18.82 -10.20
CA LYS A 22 -3.83 19.35 -11.37
C LYS A 22 -3.20 20.61 -11.99
N THR A 23 -2.35 21.30 -11.22
CA THR A 23 -1.56 22.47 -11.64
C THR A 23 -0.28 22.13 -12.41
N GLY A 24 -0.07 20.88 -12.83
CA GLY A 24 1.01 20.49 -13.77
C GLY A 24 2.39 20.30 -13.14
N LYS A 25 2.51 20.24 -11.80
CA LYS A 25 3.80 19.96 -11.15
C LYS A 25 4.19 18.50 -11.34
N PRO A 26 5.46 18.18 -11.70
CA PRO A 26 5.89 16.80 -11.91
C PRO A 26 5.84 15.99 -10.61
N CYS A 27 5.76 14.66 -10.75
CA CYS A 27 5.89 13.71 -9.65
C CYS A 27 7.12 14.01 -8.80
N ARG A 28 6.97 14.01 -7.48
CA ARG A 28 8.08 14.24 -6.55
C ARG A 28 8.32 13.05 -5.64
N ARG A 29 9.50 12.45 -5.73
CA ARG A 29 9.93 11.36 -4.82
C ARG A 29 10.04 11.86 -3.38
N THR A 30 9.59 11.04 -2.42
CA THR A 30 9.76 11.37 -1.00
C THR A 30 11.18 11.12 -0.51
N ARG A 31 11.54 11.75 0.62
CA ARG A 31 12.90 11.71 1.18
C ARG A 31 13.30 10.29 1.60
N LYS A 32 14.60 9.95 1.54
CA LYS A 32 15.18 8.66 2.00
C LYS A 32 14.70 8.22 3.39
N ARG A 33 14.46 9.16 4.31
CA ARG A 33 13.88 8.90 5.64
C ARG A 33 12.57 8.12 5.58
N ILE A 34 11.68 8.46 4.64
CA ILE A 34 10.36 7.84 4.49
C ILE A 34 10.52 6.39 4.02
N TRP A 35 11.43 6.16 3.06
CA TRP A 35 11.77 4.83 2.53
C TRP A 35 12.38 3.88 3.56
N LYS A 36 12.98 4.40 4.63
CA LYS A 36 13.48 3.58 5.75
C LYS A 36 12.41 3.20 6.79
N ARG A 37 11.21 3.80 6.74
CA ARG A 37 10.17 3.53 7.75
C ARG A 37 9.67 2.08 7.71
N PRO A 38 9.36 1.50 6.53
CA PRO A 38 8.90 0.11 6.47
C PRO A 38 9.91 -0.88 7.04
N LEU A 39 11.21 -0.64 6.79
CA LEU A 39 12.28 -1.48 7.32
C LEU A 39 12.37 -1.51 8.85
N ARG A 40 11.95 -0.44 9.55
CA ARG A 40 11.91 -0.44 11.02
C ARG A 40 10.90 -1.44 11.56
N TRP A 41 9.85 -1.73 10.80
CA TRP A 41 8.79 -2.65 11.17
C TRP A 41 9.14 -4.12 10.86
N VAL A 42 10.22 -4.37 10.11
CA VAL A 42 10.72 -5.73 9.81
C VAL A 42 11.43 -6.37 11.01
N SER A 43 11.74 -5.62 12.06
CA SER A 43 12.85 -6.02 12.93
C SER A 43 12.54 -6.98 14.09
N ILE A 44 11.30 -7.22 14.50
CA ILE A 44 11.03 -8.06 15.69
C ILE A 44 10.92 -9.54 15.30
N TRP A 45 10.06 -9.87 14.34
CA TRP A 45 9.86 -11.26 13.91
C TRP A 45 11.11 -11.87 13.28
N GLU A 46 11.81 -11.11 12.42
CA GLU A 46 13.07 -11.58 11.81
C GLU A 46 14.17 -11.80 12.85
N LYS A 47 14.22 -11.01 13.93
CA LYS A 47 15.16 -11.25 15.03
C LYS A 47 14.84 -12.53 15.79
N ILE A 48 13.56 -12.80 16.06
CA ILE A 48 13.13 -14.05 16.70
C ILE A 48 13.50 -15.25 15.81
N LYS A 49 13.16 -15.23 14.52
CA LYS A 49 13.55 -16.30 13.58
C LYS A 49 15.05 -16.47 13.47
N SER A 50 15.83 -15.38 13.46
CA SER A 50 17.29 -15.45 13.40
C SER A 50 17.91 -16.08 14.65
N GLN A 51 17.27 -15.99 15.81
CA GLN A 51 17.70 -16.69 17.02
C GLN A 51 17.45 -18.20 16.94
N TYR A 52 16.50 -18.63 16.10
CA TYR A 52 16.09 -20.03 15.96
C TYR A 52 16.06 -20.48 14.48
N PRO A 53 17.23 -20.49 13.79
CA PRO A 53 17.27 -20.70 12.33
C PRO A 53 16.88 -22.10 11.85
N LYS A 54 16.72 -23.08 12.77
CA LYS A 54 16.38 -24.47 12.46
C LYS A 54 14.91 -24.82 12.74
N LEU A 55 14.14 -23.89 13.31
CA LEU A 55 12.75 -24.13 13.69
C LEU A 55 11.82 -23.54 12.64
N THR A 56 10.74 -24.25 12.33
CA THR A 56 9.66 -23.74 11.47
C THR A 56 8.81 -22.71 12.23
N ASP A 57 7.97 -21.96 11.52
CA ASP A 57 7.02 -21.02 12.13
C ASP A 57 6.06 -21.77 13.08
N GLU A 58 5.70 -23.00 12.75
CA GLU A 58 4.86 -23.89 13.55
C GLU A 58 5.58 -24.38 14.82
N ASP A 59 6.85 -24.76 14.72
CA ASP A 59 7.66 -25.19 15.87
C ASP A 59 7.85 -24.04 16.87
N LEU A 60 8.08 -22.82 16.37
CA LEU A 60 8.20 -21.63 17.21
C LEU A 60 6.89 -21.32 17.97
N GLN A 61 5.74 -21.53 17.33
CA GLN A 61 4.44 -21.36 17.95
C GLN A 61 4.15 -22.42 19.02
N THR A 62 4.42 -23.68 18.70
CA THR A 62 4.06 -24.83 19.54
C THR A 62 5.04 -25.08 20.68
N THR A 63 6.34 -24.99 20.42
CA THR A 63 7.41 -25.34 21.38
C THR A 63 7.76 -24.16 22.28
N HIS A 64 7.72 -22.94 21.74
CA HIS A 64 8.17 -21.74 22.44
C HIS A 64 7.05 -20.75 22.74
N GLY A 65 5.81 -21.06 22.36
CA GLY A 65 4.64 -20.21 22.61
C GLY A 65 4.68 -18.88 21.86
N PHE A 66 5.49 -18.75 20.79
CA PHE A 66 5.58 -17.52 20.04
C PHE A 66 4.31 -17.29 19.23
N ILE A 67 3.69 -16.12 19.36
CA ILE A 67 2.57 -15.74 18.50
C ILE A 67 3.14 -15.07 17.26
N LYS A 68 2.86 -15.64 16.08
CA LYS A 68 3.19 -15.00 14.81
C LYS A 68 2.51 -13.62 14.75
N PRO A 69 3.27 -12.52 14.59
CA PRO A 69 2.67 -11.19 14.59
C PRO A 69 1.78 -11.03 13.36
N CYS A 70 0.56 -10.53 13.56
CA CYS A 70 -0.29 -10.11 12.46
C CYS A 70 0.45 -9.05 11.63
N ARG A 71 0.48 -9.24 10.30
CA ARG A 71 1.13 -8.31 9.39
C ARG A 71 0.50 -6.92 9.55
N GLN A 72 1.31 -5.92 9.90
CA GLN A 72 0.81 -4.56 10.03
C GLN A 72 0.38 -4.03 8.66
N PRO A 73 -0.87 -3.57 8.48
CA PRO A 73 -1.29 -3.04 7.20
C PRO A 73 -0.68 -1.66 6.95
N VAL A 74 -0.13 -1.48 5.76
CA VAL A 74 0.45 -0.23 5.28
C VAL A 74 -0.30 0.19 4.02
N LEU A 75 -1.03 1.30 4.15
CA LEU A 75 -1.68 1.95 3.03
C LEU A 75 -0.65 2.73 2.21
N CYS A 76 -0.44 2.27 1.00
CA CYS A 76 0.40 2.92 0.01
C CYS A 76 -0.46 3.62 -1.03
N GLY A 77 -0.32 4.94 -1.16
CA GLY A 77 -0.95 5.64 -2.27
C GLY A 77 -2.10 6.59 -1.95
N SER A 78 -2.22 7.05 -0.70
CA SER A 78 -3.18 8.10 -0.37
C SER A 78 -2.93 9.40 -1.16
N HIS A 79 -1.65 9.71 -1.42
CA HIS A 79 -1.21 10.88 -2.19
C HIS A 79 -0.33 10.53 -3.41
N SER A 80 -0.18 9.24 -3.71
CA SER A 80 0.55 8.73 -4.86
C SER A 80 -0.27 7.66 -5.54
N ASP A 81 -0.58 7.82 -6.82
CA ASP A 81 -1.01 6.66 -7.60
C ASP A 81 0.25 5.83 -7.92
N VAL A 82 0.29 4.59 -7.43
CA VAL A 82 1.46 3.70 -7.55
C VAL A 82 1.64 3.25 -9.00
N PHE A 83 0.55 3.19 -9.75
CA PHE A 83 0.51 2.71 -11.12
C PHE A 83 0.40 3.87 -12.11
N ASP A 84 0.77 5.08 -11.71
CA ASP A 84 0.82 6.24 -12.59
C ASP A 84 1.94 6.06 -13.63
N LYS A 85 1.59 6.19 -14.92
CA LYS A 85 2.53 6.07 -16.04
C LYS A 85 3.61 7.16 -16.04
N ASP A 86 3.33 8.30 -15.40
CA ASP A 86 4.23 9.45 -15.36
C ASP A 86 5.27 9.32 -14.22
N VAL A 87 5.22 8.22 -13.45
CA VAL A 87 6.22 7.93 -12.43
C VAL A 87 7.41 7.20 -13.06
N PRO A 88 8.66 7.63 -12.80
CA PRO A 88 9.84 6.94 -13.28
C PRO A 88 9.87 5.47 -12.85
N GLN A 89 10.11 4.56 -13.80
CA GLN A 89 10.15 3.10 -13.56
C GLN A 89 11.07 2.72 -12.39
N GLN A 90 12.24 3.36 -12.28
CA GLN A 90 13.20 3.14 -11.20
C GLN A 90 12.62 3.38 -9.78
N TRP A 91 11.59 4.22 -9.66
CA TRP A 91 10.92 4.48 -8.38
C TRP A 91 9.94 3.35 -8.05
N CYS A 92 9.24 2.85 -9.06
CA CYS A 92 8.40 1.67 -8.95
C CYS A 92 9.24 0.44 -8.59
N ASP A 93 10.36 0.21 -9.26
CA ASP A 93 11.26 -0.92 -8.97
C ASP A 93 11.79 -0.88 -7.53
N ALA A 94 12.16 0.32 -7.05
CA ALA A 94 12.58 0.52 -5.67
C ALA A 94 11.43 0.25 -4.67
N LEU A 95 10.19 0.58 -5.03
CA LEU A 95 9.01 0.28 -4.21
C LEU A 95 8.76 -1.22 -4.13
N PHE A 96 8.76 -1.91 -5.27
CA PHE A 96 8.56 -3.37 -5.29
C PHE A 96 9.69 -4.11 -4.57
N SER A 97 10.93 -3.66 -4.73
CA SER A 97 12.07 -4.18 -3.95
C SER A 97 11.86 -4.03 -2.44
N LEU A 98 11.29 -2.89 -2.01
CA LEU A 98 10.95 -2.67 -0.61
C LEU A 98 9.83 -3.60 -0.13
N ILE A 99 8.77 -3.78 -0.93
CA ILE A 99 7.65 -4.69 -0.64
C ILE A 99 8.15 -6.14 -0.46
N HIS A 100 9.05 -6.58 -1.34
CA HIS A 100 9.70 -7.90 -1.25
C HIS A 100 10.58 -8.04 -0.01
N ALA A 101 11.32 -6.99 0.35
CA ALA A 101 12.16 -6.97 1.54
C ALA A 101 11.38 -6.92 2.87
N THR A 102 10.06 -6.69 2.82
CA THR A 102 9.20 -6.59 4.01
C THR A 102 8.02 -7.57 3.98
N PRO A 103 8.27 -8.90 4.03
CA PRO A 103 7.20 -9.91 3.94
C PRO A 103 6.25 -9.94 5.14
N ASN A 104 6.64 -9.28 6.24
CA ASN A 104 5.86 -9.18 7.47
C ASN A 104 4.96 -7.92 7.50
N ILE A 105 4.95 -7.12 6.44
CA ILE A 105 4.03 -5.99 6.24
C ILE A 105 2.93 -6.41 5.29
N HIS A 106 1.69 -5.99 5.55
CA HIS A 106 0.60 -6.17 4.60
C HIS A 106 0.42 -4.89 3.79
N TRP A 107 0.75 -4.90 2.51
CA TRP A 107 0.71 -3.70 1.68
C TRP A 107 -0.65 -3.53 1.03
N LEU A 108 -1.27 -2.37 1.22
CA LEU A 108 -2.52 -1.99 0.58
C LEU A 108 -2.20 -0.92 -0.48
N LEU A 109 -2.03 -1.33 -1.74
CA LEU A 109 -1.68 -0.42 -2.84
C LEU A 109 -2.93 0.22 -3.42
N LEU A 110 -3.08 1.53 -3.25
CA LEU A 110 -4.17 2.31 -3.82
C LEU A 110 -3.87 2.64 -5.29
N THR A 111 -4.84 2.35 -6.15
CA THR A 111 -4.84 2.79 -7.55
C THR A 111 -6.10 3.61 -7.83
N LYS A 112 -5.93 4.74 -8.54
CA LYS A 112 -7.03 5.63 -8.95
C LYS A 112 -7.39 5.45 -10.42
N SER A 113 -6.50 4.85 -11.20
CA SER A 113 -6.71 4.57 -12.62
C SER A 113 -7.17 3.12 -12.83
N SER A 114 -8.32 2.94 -13.48
CA SER A 114 -8.82 1.62 -13.89
C SER A 114 -8.03 1.03 -15.08
N GLY A 115 -7.22 1.84 -15.77
CA GLY A 115 -6.56 1.48 -17.03
C GLY A 115 -5.37 0.53 -16.96
N ASN A 116 -4.86 0.20 -15.77
CA ASN A 116 -3.65 -0.62 -15.60
C ASN A 116 -3.94 -2.02 -15.00
N ALA A 117 -5.06 -2.62 -15.41
CA ALA A 117 -5.54 -3.88 -14.82
C ALA A 117 -4.54 -5.04 -14.89
N HIS A 118 -3.80 -5.18 -15.99
CA HIS A 118 -2.84 -6.27 -16.15
C HIS A 118 -1.66 -6.21 -15.16
N ILE A 119 -1.19 -5.01 -14.81
CA ILE A 119 -0.11 -4.84 -13.82
C ILE A 119 -0.65 -5.13 -12.41
N THR A 120 -1.90 -4.77 -12.15
CA THR A 120 -2.52 -5.06 -10.85
C THR A 120 -2.69 -6.56 -10.63
N ASP A 121 -3.05 -7.33 -11.65
CA ASP A 121 -3.29 -8.77 -11.51
C ASP A 121 -2.01 -9.54 -11.17
N ALA A 122 -0.86 -9.14 -11.74
CA ALA A 122 0.44 -9.72 -11.42
C ALA A 122 0.92 -9.41 -9.99
N VAL A 123 0.50 -8.27 -9.42
CA VAL A 123 0.88 -7.88 -8.05
C VAL A 123 -0.05 -8.53 -7.01
N CYS A 124 -1.32 -8.81 -7.36
CA CYS A 124 -2.26 -9.55 -6.52
C CYS A 124 -1.83 -11.01 -6.23
N SER A 125 -0.85 -11.56 -6.95
CA SER A 125 -0.33 -12.91 -6.65
C SER A 125 0.62 -12.94 -5.45
N LEU A 126 1.02 -11.78 -4.89
CA LEU A 126 1.85 -11.72 -3.70
C LEU A 126 1.00 -11.93 -2.43
N PRO A 127 1.39 -12.82 -1.50
CA PRO A 127 0.56 -13.24 -0.37
C PRO A 127 0.38 -12.17 0.73
N HIS A 128 0.98 -10.99 0.58
CA HIS A 128 0.96 -9.89 1.54
C HIS A 128 0.73 -8.54 0.88
N VAL A 129 0.13 -8.53 -0.32
CA VAL A 129 -0.18 -7.32 -1.07
C VAL A 129 -1.62 -7.39 -1.59
N ASP A 130 -2.43 -6.38 -1.22
CA ASP A 130 -3.75 -6.18 -1.80
C ASP A 130 -3.78 -4.88 -2.60
N ILE A 131 -4.54 -4.90 -3.70
CA ILE A 131 -4.78 -3.70 -4.50
C ILE A 131 -6.15 -3.14 -4.16
N VAL A 132 -6.14 -1.92 -3.65
CA VAL A 132 -7.35 -1.20 -3.26
C VAL A 132 -7.73 -0.29 -4.41
N ARG A 133 -8.75 -0.71 -5.17
CA ARG A 133 -9.39 0.12 -6.21
C ARG A 133 -10.46 0.97 -5.55
N LEU A 134 -10.40 2.29 -5.74
CA LEU A 134 -11.50 3.14 -5.34
C LEU A 134 -12.71 2.85 -6.24
N PRO A 135 -13.93 2.77 -5.68
CA PRO A 135 -15.13 2.59 -6.49
C PRO A 135 -15.24 3.74 -7.48
N PRO A 136 -15.81 3.51 -8.68
CA PRO A 136 -16.05 4.58 -9.63
C PRO A 136 -16.86 5.69 -8.95
N PRO A 137 -16.59 6.97 -9.28
CA PRO A 137 -17.35 8.07 -8.72
C PRO A 137 -18.84 7.81 -8.98
N LEU A 138 -19.66 7.96 -7.93
CA LEU A 138 -21.10 7.85 -8.07
C LEU A 138 -21.57 8.84 -9.15
N PRO A 139 -22.55 8.45 -9.98
CA PRO A 139 -23.09 9.37 -10.99
C PRO A 139 -23.54 10.66 -10.29
N SER A 140 -23.21 11.80 -10.90
CA SER A 140 -23.67 13.10 -10.40
C SER A 140 -25.18 13.05 -10.25
N ARG A 141 -25.69 13.35 -9.04
CA ARG A 141 -27.12 13.40 -8.76
C ARG A 141 -27.77 14.27 -9.83
N SER A 142 -28.58 13.65 -10.70
CA SER A 142 -29.35 14.37 -11.71
C SER A 142 -30.11 15.49 -11.00
N THR A 143 -29.80 16.73 -11.32
CA THR A 143 -30.65 17.86 -10.96
C THR A 143 -31.92 17.67 -11.76
N HIS A 144 -32.89 16.97 -11.18
CA HIS A 144 -34.24 16.92 -11.69
C HIS A 144 -34.77 18.36 -11.59
N ASN A 145 -34.58 19.14 -12.65
CA ASN A 145 -35.25 20.42 -12.81
C ASN A 145 -36.73 20.08 -12.95
N GLY A 146 -37.45 20.10 -11.83
CA GLY A 146 -38.89 20.05 -11.82
C GLY A 146 -39.41 21.29 -12.52
N THR A 147 -39.73 21.16 -13.80
CA THR A 147 -40.66 22.05 -14.48
C THR A 147 -41.99 21.91 -13.75
N ARG A 148 -42.28 22.85 -12.86
CA ARG A 148 -43.65 23.08 -12.37
C ARG A 148 -44.46 23.59 -13.56
N ASN A 149 -45.31 22.73 -14.10
CA ASN A 149 -46.51 23.15 -14.84
C ASN A 149 -47.62 23.46 -13.83
#